data_AF-A0A7W6XVS8-F1
#
_entry.id   AF-A0A7W6XVS8-F1
#
_cell.length_a   1.000
_cell.length_b   1.000
_cell.length_c   1.000
_cell.angle_alpha   90.00
_cell.angle_beta   90.00
_cell.angle_gamma   90.00
#
_symmetry.space_group_name_H-M   'P 1'
#
loop_
_entity.id
_entity.type
_entity.pdbx_description
1 polymer ?
#
loop_
_entity_poly.entity_id
_entity_poly.type
_entity_poly.pdbx_seq_one_letter_code
_entity_poly.pdbx_strand_id
1 'polypeptide(L)'
;MTDWRSGGWTGSIDKIAHGEIKEHFKTNLVARKARYNLYTRLLRYFFAIRTFGAFLAIYAAIDGLVLILEAVSAPHITCTRPVWPGIWRMSSLKSVVDWATACVPPPWLSIAPADYVRSLLLNVQSYFIGAQVGALGILTLALALVTLIAQGQNSETDVKVYYHEAMAFEIVASSLALISVLCVQLLWPAQFLLHKMGWGSDISLFKLVLLAVHLIWLLINIAALAHFISVTFGFVQQSRRQRLRELFTANVVMPRDMRGRLRHFLYDNASISLIGHDGSASKPSVTFGTDYGKPYVTEINSNFHHTVALEDVRMIWVRWVVNRWISRCIKDARQNPEFDEWSPYQAPSLWFIPTLDDPRRGSFGWCVRRGGVPLTPMEKVVLGMAFRFRRVKDDV
;
A
#
# COMPACT_ATOMS: atom_id res chain seq x y z
N MET A 1 -20.48 24.35 -3.96
CA MET A 1 -19.36 24.60 -3.00
C MET A 1 -18.74 23.25 -2.68
N THR A 2 -17.44 23.07 -2.89
CA THR A 2 -16.76 21.79 -2.60
C THR A 2 -16.81 21.51 -1.10
N ASP A 3 -17.36 20.36 -0.70
CA ASP A 3 -17.33 19.94 0.70
C ASP A 3 -15.99 19.29 1.01
N TRP A 4 -15.05 20.08 1.54
CA TRP A 4 -13.73 19.60 1.97
C TRP A 4 -13.79 18.48 3.01
N ARG A 5 -14.93 18.25 3.69
CA ARG A 5 -15.09 17.13 4.65
C ARG A 5 -15.04 15.76 3.98
N SER A 6 -15.35 15.68 2.68
CA SER A 6 -15.20 14.44 1.89
C SER A 6 -13.75 13.93 1.85
N GLY A 7 -12.75 14.78 2.09
CA GLY A 7 -11.34 14.43 2.21
C GLY A 7 -10.92 13.86 3.57
N GLY A 8 -11.89 13.52 4.42
CA GLY A 8 -11.69 13.12 5.81
C GLY A 8 -11.45 14.29 6.74
N TRP A 9 -10.99 14.01 7.96
CA TRP A 9 -10.84 15.00 9.04
C TRP A 9 -9.91 16.19 8.72
N THR A 10 -9.00 16.04 7.74
CA THR A 10 -8.09 17.11 7.31
C THR A 10 -8.53 17.80 6.01
N GLY A 11 -9.48 17.23 5.27
CA GLY A 11 -9.83 17.67 3.92
C GLY A 11 -8.67 17.62 2.94
N SER A 12 -8.01 16.45 2.85
CA SER A 12 -6.93 16.20 1.88
C SER A 12 -7.48 16.27 0.45
N ILE A 13 -6.89 17.11 -0.40
CA ILE A 13 -7.26 17.22 -1.82
C ILE A 13 -7.13 15.86 -2.50
N ASP A 14 -6.04 15.15 -2.21
CA ASP A 14 -5.78 13.83 -2.78
C ASP A 14 -6.87 12.80 -2.45
N LYS A 15 -7.35 12.79 -1.19
CA LYS A 15 -8.45 11.91 -0.77
C LYS A 15 -9.77 12.27 -1.45
N ILE A 16 -10.06 13.55 -1.62
CA ILE A 16 -11.27 14.02 -2.31
C ILE A 16 -11.26 13.56 -3.75
N ALA A 17 -10.16 13.86 -4.47
CA ALA A 17 -10.01 13.45 -5.86
C ALA A 17 -10.14 11.92 -6.01
N HIS A 18 -9.53 11.15 -5.10
CA HIS A 18 -9.68 9.69 -5.09
C HIS A 18 -11.14 9.24 -4.87
N GLY A 19 -11.85 9.87 -3.92
CA GLY A 19 -13.25 9.58 -3.63
C GLY A 19 -14.18 9.88 -4.82
N GLU A 20 -14.05 11.06 -5.42
CA GLU A 20 -14.85 11.47 -6.57
C GLU A 20 -14.61 10.58 -7.80
N ILE A 21 -13.35 10.23 -8.07
CA ILE A 21 -13.02 9.30 -9.17
C ILE A 21 -13.58 7.91 -8.90
N LYS A 22 -13.45 7.42 -7.67
CA LYS A 22 -14.02 6.13 -7.29
C LYS A 22 -15.54 6.10 -7.51
N GLU A 23 -16.24 7.17 -7.18
CA GLU A 23 -17.69 7.27 -7.40
C GLU A 23 -18.02 7.41 -8.89
N HIS A 24 -17.29 8.24 -9.65
CA HIS A 24 -17.44 8.35 -11.09
C HIS A 24 -17.28 7.01 -11.81
N PHE A 25 -16.26 6.24 -11.43
CA PHE A 25 -16.03 4.90 -12.01
C PHE A 25 -17.10 3.89 -11.58
N LYS A 26 -17.78 4.12 -10.46
CA LYS A 26 -18.86 3.26 -9.96
C LYS A 26 -20.18 3.55 -10.68
N THR A 27 -20.45 4.79 -11.03
CA THR A 27 -21.67 5.19 -11.74
C THR A 27 -21.55 5.01 -13.26
N ASN A 28 -20.35 5.14 -13.83
CA ASN A 28 -20.12 5.03 -15.27
C ASN A 28 -20.19 3.56 -15.77
N LEU A 29 -21.16 3.26 -16.64
CA LEU A 29 -21.37 1.91 -17.21
C LEU A 29 -20.20 1.41 -18.06
N VAL A 30 -19.56 2.30 -18.82
CA VAL A 30 -18.40 1.95 -19.67
C VAL A 30 -17.22 1.57 -18.79
N ALA A 31 -16.93 2.40 -17.78
CA ALA A 31 -15.88 2.13 -16.81
C ALA A 31 -16.12 0.81 -16.07
N ARG A 32 -17.37 0.51 -15.69
CA ARG A 32 -17.74 -0.78 -15.05
C ARG A 32 -17.48 -1.98 -15.95
N LYS A 33 -17.82 -1.90 -17.24
CA LYS A 33 -17.58 -2.98 -18.22
C LYS A 33 -16.08 -3.21 -18.45
N ALA A 34 -15.27 -2.16 -18.34
CA ALA A 34 -13.82 -2.21 -18.48
C ALA A 34 -13.07 -2.63 -17.20
N ARG A 35 -13.76 -2.92 -16.08
CA ARG A 35 -13.11 -3.37 -14.84
C ARG A 35 -12.55 -4.78 -14.99
N TYR A 36 -11.43 -5.03 -14.31
CA TYR A 36 -10.94 -6.38 -14.12
C TYR A 36 -12.01 -7.28 -13.49
N ASN A 37 -12.05 -8.54 -13.94
CA ASN A 37 -12.88 -9.57 -13.32
C ASN A 37 -12.46 -9.80 -11.85
N LEU A 38 -13.33 -10.41 -11.05
CA LEU A 38 -13.08 -10.61 -9.62
C LEU A 38 -11.77 -11.37 -9.35
N TYR A 39 -11.50 -12.42 -10.13
CA TYR A 39 -10.29 -13.23 -10.02
C TYR A 39 -9.00 -12.41 -10.22
N THR A 40 -8.93 -11.63 -11.30
CA THR A 40 -7.78 -10.76 -11.59
C THR A 40 -7.64 -9.69 -10.52
N ARG A 41 -8.75 -9.17 -9.98
CA ARG A 41 -8.72 -8.22 -8.86
C ARG A 41 -8.15 -8.85 -7.59
N LEU A 42 -8.50 -10.10 -7.27
CA LEU A 42 -7.97 -10.80 -6.10
C LEU A 42 -6.48 -11.10 -6.26
N LEU A 43 -6.04 -11.59 -7.43
CA LEU A 43 -4.62 -11.77 -7.73
C LEU A 43 -3.87 -10.44 -7.63
N ARG A 44 -4.35 -9.40 -8.33
CA ARG A 44 -3.75 -8.08 -8.27
C ARG A 44 -3.71 -7.54 -6.85
N TYR A 45 -4.75 -7.72 -6.05
CA TYR A 45 -4.75 -7.29 -4.64
C TYR A 45 -3.67 -8.02 -3.82
N PHE A 46 -3.51 -9.34 -4.03
CA PHE A 46 -2.46 -10.12 -3.39
C PHE A 46 -1.06 -9.64 -3.78
N PHE A 47 -0.86 -9.27 -5.06
CA PHE A 47 0.44 -8.89 -5.61
C PHE A 47 0.76 -7.37 -5.57
N ALA A 48 -0.25 -6.49 -5.49
CA ALA A 48 -0.17 -5.04 -5.79
C ALA A 48 0.89 -4.23 -5.01
N ILE A 49 1.40 -4.75 -3.90
CA ILE A 49 2.26 -3.99 -2.98
C ILE A 49 3.50 -4.82 -2.56
N ARG A 50 3.64 -6.04 -3.08
CA ARG A 50 4.57 -7.00 -2.47
C ARG A 50 5.82 -7.16 -3.34
N THR A 51 6.90 -6.52 -2.89
CA THR A 51 8.25 -6.83 -3.34
C THR A 51 8.67 -8.21 -2.82
N PHE A 52 9.76 -8.78 -3.36
CA PHE A 52 10.37 -10.00 -2.83
C PHE A 52 10.56 -9.95 -1.31
N GLY A 53 11.12 -8.83 -0.80
CA GLY A 53 11.31 -8.63 0.64
C GLY A 53 10.00 -8.60 1.43
N ALA A 54 8.94 -8.02 0.87
CA ALA A 54 7.62 -8.03 1.52
C ALA A 54 7.03 -9.46 1.59
N PHE A 55 7.18 -10.25 0.52
CA PHE A 55 6.75 -11.65 0.54
C PHE A 55 7.53 -12.47 1.56
N LEU A 56 8.85 -12.30 1.62
CA LEU A 56 9.69 -12.96 2.61
C LEU A 56 9.30 -12.55 4.04
N ALA A 57 9.00 -11.27 4.28
CA ALA A 57 8.56 -10.79 5.58
C ALA A 57 7.21 -11.39 6.01
N ILE A 58 6.27 -11.53 5.06
CA ILE A 58 4.98 -12.18 5.33
C ILE A 58 5.17 -13.66 5.68
N TYR A 59 6.05 -14.35 4.97
CA TYR A 59 6.42 -15.73 5.30
C TYR A 59 7.06 -15.83 6.68
N ALA A 60 8.07 -15.03 6.96
CA ALA A 60 8.74 -15.01 8.26
C ALA A 60 7.76 -14.69 9.40
N ALA A 61 6.75 -13.84 9.15
CA ALA A 61 5.70 -13.56 10.13
C ALA A 61 4.77 -14.77 10.35
N ILE A 62 4.40 -15.50 9.30
CA ILE A 62 3.57 -16.70 9.42
C ILE A 62 4.36 -17.82 10.12
N ASP A 63 5.60 -18.07 9.70
CA ASP A 63 6.48 -19.09 10.29
C ASP A 63 6.77 -18.76 11.76
N GLY A 64 7.06 -17.49 12.04
CA GLY A 64 7.25 -16.99 13.40
C GLY A 64 6.00 -17.16 14.25
N LEU A 65 4.81 -16.87 13.72
CA LEU A 65 3.55 -17.09 14.42
C LEU A 65 3.32 -18.57 14.73
N VAL A 66 3.56 -19.47 13.77
CA VAL A 66 3.44 -20.92 13.97
C VAL A 66 4.42 -21.40 15.05
N LEU A 67 5.67 -20.93 15.03
CA LEU A 67 6.68 -21.25 16.05
C LEU A 67 6.31 -20.73 17.44
N ILE A 68 5.79 -19.50 17.53
CA ILE A 68 5.32 -18.92 18.80
C ILE A 68 4.14 -19.73 19.33
N LEU A 69 3.18 -20.08 18.47
CA LEU A 69 2.05 -20.91 18.85
C LEU A 69 2.50 -22.30 19.31
N GLU A 70 3.48 -22.91 18.65
CA GLU A 70 4.10 -24.17 19.10
C GLU A 70 4.71 -24.00 20.49
N ALA A 71 5.59 -23.02 20.69
CA ALA A 71 6.28 -22.79 21.95
C ALA A 71 5.32 -22.51 23.12
N VAL A 72 4.28 -21.72 22.89
CA VAL A 72 3.29 -21.35 23.92
C VAL A 72 2.35 -22.51 24.24
N SER A 73 1.98 -23.31 23.23
CA SER A 73 1.01 -24.39 23.42
C SER A 73 1.64 -25.73 23.79
N ALA A 74 2.93 -25.94 23.51
CA ALA A 74 3.65 -27.17 23.82
C ALA A 74 3.48 -27.61 25.29
N PRO A 75 3.57 -26.73 26.32
CA PRO A 75 3.33 -27.11 27.71
C PRO A 75 1.88 -27.50 28.02
N HIS A 76 0.92 -27.00 27.24
CA HIS A 76 -0.51 -27.18 27.47
C HIS A 76 -1.09 -28.39 26.71
N ILE A 77 -0.55 -28.71 25.53
CA ILE A 77 -1.06 -29.77 24.66
C ILE A 77 -0.46 -31.14 25.01
N THR A 78 0.75 -31.18 25.55
CA THR A 78 1.52 -32.43 25.67
C THR A 78 0.99 -33.42 26.69
N CYS A 79 0.23 -32.99 27.71
CA CYS A 79 -0.12 -33.86 28.83
C CYS A 79 -1.63 -34.06 28.97
N THR A 80 -2.17 -35.04 28.25
CA THR A 80 -3.35 -35.76 28.76
C THR A 80 -2.88 -36.99 29.52
N ARG A 81 -3.38 -37.18 30.74
CA ARG A 81 -3.10 -38.41 31.49
C ARG A 81 -3.72 -39.58 30.72
N PRO A 82 -3.01 -40.71 30.56
CA PRO A 82 -3.61 -41.90 29.98
C PRO A 82 -4.85 -42.31 30.80
N VAL A 83 -5.81 -42.96 30.15
CA VAL A 83 -7.04 -43.44 30.83
C VAL A 83 -6.63 -44.25 32.05
N TRP A 84 -7.19 -43.92 33.23
CA TRP A 84 -6.86 -44.60 34.48
C TRP A 84 -7.10 -46.11 34.33
N PRO A 85 -6.07 -46.97 34.47
CA PRO A 85 -6.19 -48.41 34.24
C PRO A 85 -7.01 -49.15 35.32
N GLY A 86 -7.46 -48.45 36.37
CA GLY A 86 -8.17 -49.03 37.51
C GLY A 86 -7.23 -49.42 38.65
N ILE A 87 -7.72 -49.35 39.89
CA ILE A 87 -6.94 -49.67 41.11
C ILE A 87 -6.36 -51.08 41.06
N TRP A 88 -7.10 -52.03 40.48
CA TRP A 88 -6.75 -53.45 40.46
C TRP A 88 -5.64 -53.82 39.46
N ARG A 89 -5.35 -52.95 38.48
CA ARG A 89 -4.27 -53.17 37.50
C ARG A 89 -2.94 -52.51 37.89
N MET A 90 -2.94 -51.63 38.88
CA MET A 90 -1.71 -51.01 39.39
C MET A 90 -1.15 -51.85 40.53
N SER A 91 -0.35 -52.86 40.19
CA SER A 91 0.25 -53.78 41.18
C SER A 91 1.44 -53.17 41.93
N SER A 92 1.95 -52.01 41.51
CA SER A 92 3.13 -51.38 42.15
C SER A 92 3.02 -49.85 42.23
N LEU A 93 3.62 -49.28 43.26
CA LEU A 93 3.74 -47.82 43.43
C LEU A 93 4.46 -47.17 42.24
N LYS A 94 5.39 -47.90 41.61
CA LYS A 94 6.03 -47.52 40.35
C LYS A 94 5.03 -47.33 39.22
N SER A 95 4.07 -48.25 39.03
CA SER A 95 3.03 -48.11 38.00
C SER A 95 2.09 -46.92 38.23
N VAL A 96 1.86 -46.54 39.48
CA VAL A 96 1.08 -45.34 39.85
C VAL A 96 1.87 -44.08 39.51
N VAL A 97 3.15 -44.03 39.86
CA VAL A 97 4.05 -42.91 39.54
C VAL A 97 4.24 -42.78 38.03
N ASP A 98 4.48 -43.89 37.33
CA ASP A 98 4.62 -43.94 35.87
C ASP A 98 3.33 -43.46 35.19
N TRP A 99 2.15 -43.86 35.65
CA TRP A 99 0.88 -43.34 35.13
C TRP A 99 0.66 -41.85 35.47
N ALA A 100 0.98 -41.43 36.70
CA ALA A 100 0.79 -40.07 37.16
C ALA A 100 1.73 -39.07 36.45
N THR A 101 2.88 -39.56 36.00
CA THR A 101 3.88 -38.82 35.22
C THR A 101 3.79 -39.09 33.73
N ALA A 102 2.98 -40.07 33.29
CA ALA A 102 2.78 -40.36 31.88
C ALA A 102 2.04 -39.21 31.19
N CYS A 103 2.70 -38.69 30.17
CA CYS A 103 2.24 -37.61 29.31
C CYS A 103 1.96 -38.25 27.95
N VAL A 104 0.69 -38.53 27.64
CA VAL A 104 0.30 -39.08 26.34
C VAL A 104 -0.40 -37.97 25.55
N PRO A 105 -0.01 -37.70 24.29
CA PRO A 105 -0.72 -36.75 23.46
C PRO A 105 -2.17 -37.26 23.24
N PRO A 106 -3.15 -36.36 23.13
CA PRO A 106 -4.52 -36.74 22.84
C PRO A 106 -4.61 -37.64 21.59
N PRO A 107 -5.49 -38.66 21.53
CA PRO A 107 -5.61 -39.54 20.37
C PRO A 107 -5.95 -38.81 19.05
N TRP A 108 -6.63 -37.66 19.14
CA TRP A 108 -6.92 -36.82 17.97
C TRP A 108 -5.67 -36.08 17.44
N LEU A 109 -4.60 -36.00 18.23
CA LEU A 109 -3.32 -35.39 17.87
C LEU A 109 -2.37 -36.40 17.21
N SER A 110 -2.56 -37.71 17.45
CA SER A 110 -1.84 -38.80 16.78
C SER A 110 -2.45 -39.12 15.41
N ILE A 111 -2.70 -38.09 14.58
CA ILE A 111 -3.34 -38.24 13.26
C ILE A 111 -2.50 -39.11 12.32
N ALA A 112 -1.18 -39.12 12.50
CA ALA A 112 -0.26 -39.97 11.75
C ALA A 112 1.02 -40.27 12.55
N PRO A 113 1.70 -41.41 12.29
CA PRO A 113 3.03 -41.69 12.85
C PRO A 113 4.01 -40.57 12.50
N ALA A 114 4.85 -40.16 13.45
CA ALA A 114 5.80 -39.06 13.26
C ALA A 114 6.75 -39.29 12.07
N ASP A 115 7.19 -40.54 11.86
CA ASP A 115 8.04 -40.92 10.73
C ASP A 115 7.34 -40.74 9.38
N TYR A 116 6.05 -41.07 9.31
CA TYR A 116 5.24 -40.84 8.12
C TYR A 116 5.10 -39.35 7.81
N VAL A 117 4.81 -38.52 8.82
CA VAL A 117 4.70 -37.07 8.64
C VAL A 117 6.04 -36.48 8.20
N ARG A 118 7.16 -36.93 8.80
CA ARG A 118 8.49 -36.47 8.41
C ARG A 118 8.82 -36.83 6.96
N SER A 119 8.54 -38.07 6.54
CA SER A 119 8.74 -38.49 5.15
C SER A 119 7.84 -37.72 4.19
N LEU A 120 6.57 -37.49 4.56
CA LEU A 120 5.63 -36.71 3.77
C LEU A 120 6.12 -35.29 3.56
N LEU A 121 6.60 -34.62 4.63
CA LEU A 121 7.10 -33.25 4.55
C LEU A 121 8.31 -33.14 3.62
N LEU A 122 9.30 -34.02 3.77
CA LEU A 122 10.50 -34.00 2.93
C LEU A 122 10.16 -34.23 1.45
N ASN A 123 9.31 -35.20 1.17
CA ASN A 123 8.90 -35.51 -0.21
C ASN A 123 8.08 -34.36 -0.82
N VAL A 124 7.08 -33.86 -0.10
CA VAL A 124 6.19 -32.79 -0.59
C VAL A 124 6.94 -31.47 -0.76
N GLN A 125 7.85 -31.12 0.14
CA GLN A 125 8.70 -29.92 0.00
C GLN A 125 9.57 -29.99 -1.25
N SER A 126 10.18 -31.16 -1.52
CA SER A 126 10.96 -31.35 -2.76
C SER A 126 10.10 -31.16 -4.01
N TYR A 127 8.87 -31.66 -4.03
CA TYR A 127 7.93 -31.43 -5.14
C TYR A 127 7.54 -29.96 -5.27
N PHE A 128 7.34 -29.24 -4.15
CA PHE A 128 7.01 -27.83 -4.18
C PHE A 128 8.15 -26.98 -4.75
N ILE A 129 9.39 -27.26 -4.34
CA ILE A 129 10.58 -26.62 -4.92
C ILE A 129 10.64 -26.89 -6.43
N GLY A 130 10.51 -28.16 -6.84
CA GLY A 130 10.52 -28.53 -8.26
C GLY A 130 9.44 -27.82 -9.08
N ALA A 131 8.21 -27.73 -8.54
CA ALA A 131 7.10 -27.01 -9.18
C ALA A 131 7.39 -25.51 -9.35
N GLN A 132 7.95 -24.86 -8.34
CA GLN A 132 8.30 -23.43 -8.40
C GLN A 132 9.47 -23.17 -9.38
N VAL A 133 10.48 -24.02 -9.40
CA VAL A 133 11.59 -23.94 -10.36
C VAL A 133 11.07 -24.12 -11.79
N GLY A 134 10.18 -25.10 -12.03
CA GLY A 134 9.53 -25.29 -13.32
C GLY A 134 8.70 -24.06 -13.75
N ALA A 135 7.93 -23.49 -12.83
CA ALA A 135 7.15 -22.27 -13.08
C ALA A 135 8.05 -21.09 -13.49
N LEU A 136 9.17 -20.87 -12.78
CA LEU A 136 10.15 -19.84 -13.12
C LEU A 136 10.80 -20.07 -14.48
N GLY A 137 11.10 -21.33 -14.83
CA GLY A 137 11.62 -21.69 -16.15
C GLY A 137 10.65 -21.32 -17.28
N ILE A 138 9.37 -21.67 -17.14
CA ILE A 138 8.32 -21.32 -18.10
C ILE A 138 8.19 -19.80 -18.24
N LEU A 139 8.16 -19.08 -17.10
CA LEU A 139 8.02 -17.63 -17.09
C LEU A 139 9.21 -16.95 -17.78
N THR A 140 10.44 -17.40 -17.50
CA THR A 140 11.67 -16.86 -18.11
C THR A 140 11.65 -17.03 -19.63
N LEU A 141 11.29 -18.23 -20.13
CA LEU A 141 11.22 -18.51 -21.56
C LEU A 141 10.14 -17.65 -22.25
N ALA A 142 8.96 -17.52 -21.63
CA ALA A 142 7.88 -16.70 -22.14
C ALA A 142 8.25 -15.21 -22.19
N LEU A 143 8.89 -14.67 -21.14
CA LEU A 143 9.35 -13.29 -21.12
C LEU A 143 10.41 -13.00 -22.18
N ALA A 144 11.36 -13.92 -22.37
CA ALA A 144 12.37 -13.82 -23.41
C ALA A 144 11.73 -13.76 -24.82
N LEU A 145 10.76 -14.64 -25.07
CA LEU A 145 10.02 -14.69 -26.34
C LEU A 145 9.25 -13.39 -26.61
N VAL A 146 8.47 -12.90 -25.63
CA VAL A 146 7.69 -11.66 -25.79
C VAL A 146 8.63 -10.46 -26.00
N THR A 147 9.73 -10.39 -25.25
CA THR A 147 10.70 -9.31 -25.39
C THR A 147 11.32 -9.30 -26.79
N LEU A 148 11.68 -10.47 -27.34
CA LEU A 148 12.19 -10.60 -28.70
C LEU A 148 11.16 -10.14 -29.74
N ILE A 149 9.90 -10.60 -29.62
CA ILE A 149 8.81 -10.19 -30.52
C ILE A 149 8.60 -8.67 -30.48
N ALA A 150 8.65 -8.07 -29.30
CA ALA A 150 8.38 -6.66 -29.13
C ALA A 150 9.53 -5.76 -29.61
N GLN A 151 10.78 -6.20 -29.47
CA GLN A 151 11.94 -5.53 -30.08
C GLN A 151 11.82 -5.46 -31.60
N GLY A 152 11.30 -6.52 -32.24
CA GLY A 152 11.04 -6.51 -33.69
C GLY A 152 9.95 -5.53 -34.14
N GLN A 153 9.08 -5.05 -33.23
CA GLN A 153 7.96 -4.16 -33.55
C GLN A 153 8.14 -2.72 -33.03
N ASN A 154 9.28 -2.38 -32.41
CA ASN A 154 9.56 -1.06 -31.82
C ASN A 154 8.46 -0.52 -30.88
N SER A 155 7.80 -1.40 -30.11
CA SER A 155 6.66 -1.02 -29.25
C SER A 155 7.00 -1.13 -27.77
N GLU A 156 7.83 -0.21 -27.27
CA GLU A 156 8.25 -0.18 -25.86
C GLU A 156 7.04 -0.03 -24.90
N THR A 157 6.04 0.74 -25.29
CA THR A 157 4.83 0.95 -24.47
C THR A 157 4.04 -0.34 -24.30
N ASP A 158 3.95 -1.18 -25.34
CA ASP A 158 3.23 -2.46 -25.25
C ASP A 158 3.92 -3.44 -24.33
N VAL A 159 5.25 -3.43 -24.31
CA VAL A 159 6.06 -4.25 -23.40
C VAL A 159 5.77 -3.86 -21.95
N LYS A 160 5.72 -2.56 -21.64
CA LYS A 160 5.38 -2.07 -20.29
C LYS A 160 3.96 -2.49 -19.89
N VAL A 161 2.99 -2.36 -20.79
CA VAL A 161 1.61 -2.83 -20.57
C VAL A 161 1.59 -4.32 -20.32
N TYR A 162 2.32 -5.11 -21.12
CA TYR A 162 2.41 -6.56 -20.96
C TYR A 162 2.98 -6.94 -19.60
N TYR A 163 4.12 -6.40 -19.19
CA TYR A 163 4.74 -6.70 -17.90
C TYR A 163 3.78 -6.42 -16.74
N HIS A 164 3.05 -5.31 -16.80
CA HIS A 164 2.06 -4.94 -15.79
C HIS A 164 0.78 -5.81 -15.82
N GLU A 165 0.32 -6.22 -17.00
CA GLU A 165 -0.86 -7.10 -17.13
C GLU A 165 -0.58 -8.56 -16.78
N ALA A 166 0.63 -9.01 -17.05
CA ALA A 166 1.07 -10.37 -16.78
C ALA A 166 1.51 -10.57 -15.32
N MET A 167 1.75 -9.50 -14.55
CA MET A 167 2.25 -9.54 -13.16
C MET A 167 3.56 -10.32 -13.02
N ALA A 168 4.42 -10.23 -14.04
CA ALA A 168 5.58 -11.11 -14.18
C ALA A 168 6.56 -10.95 -13.01
N PHE A 169 6.85 -9.72 -12.61
CA PHE A 169 7.78 -9.43 -11.52
C PHE A 169 7.27 -9.93 -10.18
N GLU A 170 5.98 -9.76 -9.91
CA GLU A 170 5.36 -10.14 -8.66
C GLU A 170 5.22 -11.67 -8.53
N ILE A 171 4.94 -12.37 -9.65
CA ILE A 171 4.94 -13.84 -9.70
C ILE A 171 6.34 -14.39 -9.44
N VAL A 172 7.36 -13.85 -10.10
CA VAL A 172 8.76 -14.25 -9.88
C VAL A 172 9.16 -14.01 -8.43
N ALA A 173 8.88 -12.82 -7.88
CA ALA A 173 9.20 -12.48 -6.50
C ALA A 173 8.52 -13.43 -5.50
N SER A 174 7.24 -13.73 -5.68
CA SER A 174 6.51 -14.67 -4.81
C SER A 174 7.03 -16.10 -4.93
N SER A 175 7.42 -16.52 -6.14
CA SER A 175 7.96 -17.87 -6.39
C SER A 175 9.33 -18.04 -5.77
N LEU A 176 10.21 -17.04 -5.93
CA LEU A 176 11.52 -17.00 -5.27
C LEU A 176 11.39 -16.95 -3.75
N ALA A 177 10.43 -16.20 -3.21
CA ALA A 177 10.19 -16.13 -1.77
C ALA A 177 9.80 -17.50 -1.22
N LEU A 178 8.85 -18.20 -1.85
CA LEU A 178 8.46 -19.55 -1.43
C LEU A 178 9.62 -20.55 -1.57
N ILE A 179 10.38 -20.54 -2.67
CA ILE A 179 11.58 -21.40 -2.81
C ILE A 179 12.57 -21.13 -1.69
N SER A 180 12.86 -19.86 -1.39
CA SER A 180 13.82 -19.47 -0.34
C SER A 180 13.38 -20.00 1.01
N VAL A 181 12.09 -19.84 1.35
CA VAL A 181 11.50 -20.33 2.59
C VAL A 181 11.58 -21.86 2.67
N LEU A 182 11.19 -22.56 1.61
CA LEU A 182 11.28 -24.02 1.56
C LEU A 182 12.73 -24.51 1.72
N CYS A 183 13.70 -23.83 1.11
CA CYS A 183 15.13 -24.15 1.27
C CYS A 183 15.62 -23.97 2.71
N VAL A 184 15.21 -22.88 3.38
CA VAL A 184 15.55 -22.66 4.80
C VAL A 184 14.85 -23.70 5.69
N GLN A 185 13.61 -24.03 5.37
CA GLN A 185 12.80 -24.99 6.12
C GLN A 185 13.30 -26.43 5.98
N LEU A 186 13.96 -26.80 4.89
CA LEU A 186 14.65 -28.11 4.78
C LEU A 186 15.67 -28.32 5.92
N LEU A 187 16.32 -27.25 6.36
CA LEU A 187 17.25 -27.26 7.50
C LEU A 187 16.55 -27.05 8.85
N TRP A 188 15.39 -26.40 8.82
CA TRP A 188 14.55 -26.02 9.96
C TRP A 188 15.30 -25.52 11.21
N PRO A 189 16.23 -24.56 11.08
CA PRO A 189 17.13 -24.17 12.16
C PRO A 189 16.39 -23.66 13.40
N ALA A 190 15.29 -22.93 13.21
CA ALA A 190 14.50 -22.39 14.31
C ALA A 190 13.82 -23.47 15.15
N GLN A 191 13.24 -24.50 14.52
CA GLN A 191 12.64 -25.62 15.27
C GLN A 191 13.72 -26.44 15.98
N PHE A 192 14.87 -26.65 15.34
CA PHE A 192 16.00 -27.29 16.00
C PHE A 192 16.42 -26.53 17.27
N LEU A 193 16.55 -25.21 17.19
CA LEU A 193 16.85 -24.36 18.35
C LEU A 193 15.75 -24.45 19.42
N LEU A 194 14.47 -24.43 19.03
CA LEU A 194 13.34 -24.56 19.94
C LEU A 194 13.40 -25.88 20.74
N HIS A 195 13.69 -26.99 20.06
CA HIS A 195 13.86 -28.30 20.69
C HIS A 195 15.09 -28.35 21.59
N LYS A 196 16.21 -27.74 21.16
CA LYS A 196 17.43 -27.64 21.99
C LYS A 196 17.21 -26.82 23.27
N MET A 197 16.33 -25.83 23.24
CA MET A 197 15.94 -25.05 24.42
C MET A 197 14.88 -25.74 25.31
N GLY A 198 14.40 -26.93 24.90
CA GLY A 198 13.37 -27.67 25.64
C GLY A 198 11.95 -27.09 25.51
N TRP A 199 11.73 -26.16 24.58
CA TRP A 199 10.42 -25.57 24.29
C TRP A 199 9.76 -26.16 23.04
N GLY A 200 10.47 -27.03 22.32
CA GLY A 200 9.96 -27.72 21.15
C GLY A 200 8.99 -28.84 21.51
N SER A 201 8.02 -29.07 20.62
CA SER A 201 7.09 -30.19 20.74
C SER A 201 7.25 -31.14 19.55
N ASP A 202 7.12 -32.44 19.82
CA ASP A 202 7.05 -33.45 18.74
C ASP A 202 5.68 -33.47 18.03
N ILE A 203 4.88 -32.41 18.19
CA ILE A 203 3.53 -32.31 17.64
C ILE A 203 3.59 -32.08 16.13
N SER A 204 3.16 -33.10 15.37
CA SER A 204 3.05 -33.05 13.91
C SER A 204 2.08 -31.98 13.38
N LEU A 205 1.14 -31.51 14.19
CA LEU A 205 0.10 -30.54 13.79
C LEU A 205 0.70 -29.24 13.24
N PHE A 206 1.70 -28.66 13.91
CA PHE A 206 2.32 -27.40 13.46
C PHE A 206 2.99 -27.57 12.09
N LYS A 207 3.60 -28.73 11.85
CA LYS A 207 4.22 -29.05 10.57
C LYS A 207 3.18 -29.21 9.46
N LEU A 208 2.02 -29.80 9.76
CA LEU A 208 0.89 -29.92 8.82
C LEU A 208 0.24 -28.57 8.51
N VAL A 209 0.08 -27.70 9.50
CA VAL A 209 -0.42 -26.33 9.29
C VAL A 209 0.52 -25.58 8.35
N LEU A 210 1.83 -25.65 8.62
CA LEU A 210 2.85 -25.02 7.80
C LEU A 210 2.85 -25.59 6.37
N LEU A 211 2.74 -26.92 6.22
CA LEU A 211 2.58 -27.59 4.93
C LEU A 211 1.35 -27.06 4.15
N ALA A 212 0.21 -26.90 4.83
CA ALA A 212 -1.01 -26.37 4.23
C ALA A 212 -0.82 -24.92 3.76
N VAL A 213 -0.11 -24.08 4.54
CA VAL A 213 0.25 -22.71 4.12
C VAL A 213 1.09 -22.73 2.85
N HIS A 214 2.14 -23.57 2.78
CA HIS A 214 2.95 -23.69 1.57
C HIS A 214 2.15 -24.18 0.36
N LEU A 215 1.25 -25.15 0.56
CA LEU A 215 0.39 -25.65 -0.50
C LEU A 215 -0.55 -24.56 -1.02
N ILE A 216 -1.23 -23.83 -0.14
CA ILE A 216 -2.12 -22.72 -0.53
C ILE A 216 -1.33 -21.68 -1.33
N TRP A 217 -0.11 -21.35 -0.88
CA TRP A 217 0.71 -20.37 -1.57
C TRP A 217 1.22 -20.86 -2.93
N LEU A 218 1.63 -22.13 -3.03
CA LEU A 218 1.97 -22.78 -4.30
C LEU A 218 0.78 -22.73 -5.26
N LEU A 219 -0.44 -23.01 -4.80
CA LEU A 219 -1.65 -22.91 -5.61
C LEU A 219 -1.91 -21.48 -6.09
N ILE A 220 -1.68 -20.47 -5.24
CA ILE A 220 -1.74 -19.05 -5.65
C ILE A 220 -0.71 -18.76 -6.75
N ASN A 221 0.53 -19.22 -6.60
CA ASN A 221 1.57 -19.04 -7.62
C ASN A 221 1.22 -19.76 -8.94
N ILE A 222 0.66 -20.97 -8.89
CA ILE A 222 0.21 -21.69 -10.09
C ILE A 222 -0.96 -20.96 -10.77
N ALA A 223 -1.93 -20.48 -10.00
CA ALA A 223 -3.05 -19.69 -10.52
C ALA A 223 -2.56 -18.39 -11.19
N ALA A 224 -1.57 -17.73 -10.57
CA ALA A 224 -0.92 -16.56 -11.14
C ALA A 224 -0.12 -16.89 -12.41
N LEU A 225 0.59 -18.02 -12.46
CA LEU A 225 1.27 -18.52 -13.66
C LEU A 225 0.28 -18.81 -14.79
N ALA A 226 -0.85 -19.45 -14.49
CA ALA A 226 -1.90 -19.70 -15.48
C ALA A 226 -2.46 -18.38 -16.05
N HIS A 227 -2.65 -17.37 -15.20
CA HIS A 227 -3.00 -16.01 -15.63
C HIS A 227 -1.92 -15.40 -16.52
N PHE A 228 -0.65 -15.47 -16.12
CA PHE A 228 0.50 -14.99 -16.89
C PHE A 228 0.56 -15.63 -18.29
N ILE A 229 0.39 -16.95 -18.39
CA ILE A 229 0.37 -17.68 -19.66
C ILE A 229 -0.81 -17.22 -20.53
N SER A 230 -2.00 -17.07 -19.92
CA SER A 230 -3.20 -16.58 -20.63
C SER A 230 -3.00 -15.18 -21.22
N VAL A 231 -2.41 -14.27 -20.42
CA VAL A 231 -2.06 -12.91 -20.88
C VAL A 231 -1.01 -12.95 -21.98
N THR A 232 0.00 -13.82 -21.86
CA THR A 232 1.07 -13.99 -22.86
C THR A 232 0.52 -14.44 -24.20
N PHE A 233 -0.29 -15.50 -24.24
CA PHE A 233 -0.96 -15.91 -25.48
C PHE A 233 -1.91 -14.83 -26.02
N GLY A 234 -2.61 -14.12 -25.14
CA GLY A 234 -3.44 -12.99 -25.52
C GLY A 234 -2.64 -11.84 -26.14
N PHE A 235 -1.44 -11.58 -25.65
CA PHE A 235 -0.59 -10.51 -26.16
C PHE A 235 -0.06 -10.79 -27.57
N VAL A 236 0.23 -12.06 -27.88
CA VAL A 236 0.65 -12.48 -29.23
C VAL A 236 -0.48 -12.26 -30.26
N GLN A 237 -1.75 -12.31 -29.86
CA GLN A 237 -2.90 -12.04 -30.73
C GLN A 237 -3.22 -10.54 -30.79
N GLN A 238 -3.22 -9.94 -31.99
CA GLN A 238 -3.44 -8.50 -32.17
C GLN A 238 -4.76 -7.98 -31.56
N SER A 239 -5.87 -8.70 -31.74
CA SER A 239 -7.19 -8.29 -31.21
C SER A 239 -7.24 -8.30 -29.68
N ARG A 240 -6.61 -9.29 -29.04
CA ARG A 240 -6.51 -9.37 -27.58
C ARG A 240 -5.52 -8.37 -27.01
N ARG A 241 -4.44 -8.05 -27.73
CA ARG A 241 -3.52 -6.97 -27.36
C ARG A 241 -4.22 -5.62 -27.25
N GLN A 242 -5.12 -5.28 -28.18
CA GLN A 242 -5.93 -4.06 -28.07
C GLN A 242 -6.79 -4.07 -26.80
N ARG A 243 -7.48 -5.18 -26.52
CA ARG A 243 -8.28 -5.33 -25.30
C ARG A 243 -7.44 -5.20 -24.02
N LEU A 244 -6.21 -5.72 -24.00
CA LEU A 244 -5.28 -5.53 -22.88
C LEU A 244 -4.92 -4.05 -22.68
N ARG A 245 -4.67 -3.30 -23.76
CA ARG A 245 -4.43 -1.85 -23.67
C ARG A 245 -5.65 -1.10 -23.15
N GLU A 246 -6.86 -1.47 -23.59
CA GLU A 246 -8.11 -0.87 -23.09
C GLU A 246 -8.29 -1.12 -21.60
N LEU A 247 -8.05 -2.36 -21.14
CA LEU A 247 -8.12 -2.72 -19.72
C LEU A 247 -7.07 -1.97 -18.90
N PHE A 248 -5.82 -1.93 -19.36
CA PHE A 248 -4.74 -1.20 -18.69
C PHE A 248 -5.04 0.29 -18.63
N THR A 249 -5.51 0.89 -19.73
CA THR A 249 -5.87 2.31 -19.79
C THR A 249 -7.01 2.61 -18.84
N ALA A 250 -8.08 1.81 -18.84
CA ALA A 250 -9.24 2.03 -18.00
C ALA A 250 -8.95 1.85 -16.50
N ASN A 251 -8.09 0.90 -16.12
CA ASN A 251 -7.87 0.56 -14.70
C ASN A 251 -6.62 1.21 -14.09
N VAL A 252 -5.65 1.64 -14.89
CA VAL A 252 -4.35 2.16 -14.41
C VAL A 252 -4.14 3.60 -14.83
N VAL A 253 -4.15 3.86 -16.14
CA VAL A 253 -3.78 5.17 -16.70
C VAL A 253 -4.85 6.21 -16.41
N MET A 254 -6.10 5.93 -16.78
CA MET A 254 -7.20 6.88 -16.70
C MET A 254 -7.51 7.30 -15.26
N PRO A 255 -7.61 6.40 -14.25
CA PRO A 255 -7.79 6.82 -12.87
C PRO A 255 -6.65 7.67 -12.34
N ARG A 256 -5.39 7.38 -12.74
CA ARG A 256 -4.21 8.16 -12.33
C ARG A 256 -4.21 9.55 -12.96
N ASP A 257 -4.45 9.65 -14.26
CA ASP A 257 -4.50 10.92 -14.99
C ASP A 257 -5.67 11.79 -14.51
N MET A 258 -6.89 11.21 -14.42
CA MET A 258 -8.04 11.93 -13.85
C MET A 258 -7.78 12.42 -12.44
N ARG A 259 -7.07 11.63 -11.60
CA ARG A 259 -6.70 12.05 -10.23
C ARG A 259 -5.73 13.22 -10.24
N GLY A 260 -4.73 13.18 -11.11
CA GLY A 260 -3.81 14.31 -11.31
C GLY A 260 -4.57 15.57 -11.69
N ARG A 261 -5.36 15.52 -12.76
CA ARG A 261 -6.13 16.66 -13.27
C ARG A 261 -7.13 17.20 -12.24
N LEU A 262 -7.86 16.31 -11.56
CA LEU A 262 -8.82 16.71 -10.54
C LEU A 262 -8.14 17.33 -9.32
N ARG A 263 -6.97 16.81 -8.89
CA ARG A 263 -6.18 17.42 -7.81
C ARG A 263 -5.76 18.85 -8.18
N HIS A 264 -5.22 19.05 -9.39
CA HIS A 264 -4.89 20.38 -9.90
C HIS A 264 -6.11 21.30 -9.95
N PHE A 265 -7.20 20.83 -10.56
CA PHE A 265 -8.44 21.60 -10.64
C PHE A 265 -8.96 22.03 -9.26
N LEU A 266 -8.97 21.12 -8.27
CA LEU A 266 -9.40 21.41 -6.90
C LEU A 266 -8.47 22.41 -6.20
N TYR A 267 -7.16 22.33 -6.45
CA TYR A 267 -6.17 23.24 -5.87
C TYR A 267 -6.24 24.64 -6.49
N ASP A 268 -6.27 24.73 -7.81
CA ASP A 268 -6.32 26.01 -8.53
C ASP A 268 -7.62 26.78 -8.24
N ASN A 269 -8.74 26.06 -8.05
CA ASN A 269 -10.03 26.63 -7.69
C ASN A 269 -10.30 26.69 -6.17
N ALA A 270 -9.29 26.40 -5.35
CA ALA A 270 -9.45 26.39 -3.89
C ALA A 270 -9.90 27.76 -3.35
N SER A 271 -9.41 28.85 -3.93
CA SER A 271 -9.77 30.24 -3.56
C SER A 271 -11.28 30.47 -3.53
N ILE A 272 -11.96 30.10 -4.62
CA ILE A 272 -13.42 30.23 -4.80
C ILE A 272 -14.17 29.43 -3.73
N SER A 273 -13.70 28.22 -3.42
CA SER A 273 -14.33 27.35 -2.42
C SER A 273 -14.15 27.82 -0.97
N LEU A 274 -13.10 28.60 -0.70
CA LEU A 274 -12.71 29.03 0.64
C LEU A 274 -13.41 30.33 1.02
N ILE A 275 -13.43 31.30 0.11
CA ILE A 275 -13.95 32.65 0.34
C ILE A 275 -15.39 32.80 -0.16
N GLY A 276 -15.83 31.93 -1.07
CA GLY A 276 -17.11 32.08 -1.77
C GLY A 276 -16.95 32.88 -3.07
N HIS A 277 -18.01 32.90 -3.88
CA HIS A 277 -18.03 33.57 -5.18
C HIS A 277 -18.36 35.07 -5.09
N ASP A 278 -18.47 35.62 -3.87
CA ASP A 278 -18.71 37.05 -3.65
C ASP A 278 -17.43 37.84 -3.94
N GLY A 279 -17.09 37.93 -5.22
CA GLY A 279 -15.95 38.63 -5.79
C GLY A 279 -16.11 40.16 -5.72
N SER A 280 -16.64 40.71 -4.63
CA SER A 280 -16.43 42.13 -4.39
C SER A 280 -14.92 42.29 -4.22
N ALA A 281 -14.31 42.97 -5.18
CA ALA A 281 -12.86 43.14 -5.22
C ALA A 281 -12.33 43.92 -4.00
N SER A 282 -13.24 44.46 -3.19
CA SER A 282 -13.02 45.06 -1.89
C SER A 282 -12.99 44.07 -0.72
N LYS A 283 -12.66 42.79 -0.90
CA LYS A 283 -12.47 41.84 0.21
C LYS A 283 -11.09 41.20 0.18
N PRO A 284 -10.52 40.82 1.34
CA PRO A 284 -9.25 40.13 1.35
C PRO A 284 -9.35 38.82 0.56
N SER A 285 -8.38 38.58 -0.32
CA SER A 285 -8.39 37.48 -1.26
C SER A 285 -7.30 36.47 -0.98
N VAL A 286 -7.49 35.25 -1.47
CA VAL A 286 -6.51 34.17 -1.37
C VAL A 286 -6.38 33.50 -2.72
N THR A 287 -5.15 33.24 -3.16
CA THR A 287 -4.87 32.57 -4.44
C THR A 287 -3.89 31.42 -4.25
N PHE A 288 -4.00 30.40 -5.10
CA PHE A 288 -3.16 29.19 -5.08
C PHE A 288 -2.47 29.01 -6.44
N GLY A 289 -1.24 28.51 -6.43
CA GLY A 289 -0.50 28.10 -7.63
C GLY A 289 0.03 29.22 -8.53
N THR A 290 -0.11 30.49 -8.13
CA THR A 290 0.27 31.65 -8.95
C THR A 290 1.15 32.60 -8.16
N ASP A 291 2.26 33.05 -8.77
CA ASP A 291 3.07 34.17 -8.30
C ASP A 291 2.73 35.42 -9.12
N TYR A 292 2.20 36.46 -8.47
CA TYR A 292 1.87 37.74 -9.11
C TYR A 292 3.05 38.72 -9.13
N GLY A 293 4.22 38.30 -8.66
CA GLY A 293 5.41 39.15 -8.58
C GLY A 293 5.36 40.13 -7.40
N LYS A 294 6.49 40.80 -7.18
CA LYS A 294 6.67 41.79 -6.11
C LYS A 294 5.85 43.07 -6.38
N PRO A 295 5.45 43.85 -5.35
CA PRO A 295 5.85 43.71 -3.94
C PRO A 295 4.95 42.78 -3.12
N TYR A 296 5.57 41.90 -2.34
CA TYR A 296 4.94 41.07 -1.31
C TYR A 296 5.89 40.87 -0.13
N VAL A 297 5.33 40.46 1.01
CA VAL A 297 6.07 40.01 2.20
C VAL A 297 5.98 38.50 2.29
N THR A 298 7.12 37.83 2.38
CA THR A 298 7.16 36.37 2.59
C THR A 298 6.75 36.04 4.02
N GLU A 299 5.64 35.33 4.18
CA GLU A 299 5.14 34.91 5.50
C GLU A 299 5.73 33.59 5.95
N ILE A 300 5.91 32.64 5.01
CA ILE A 300 6.53 31.35 5.27
C ILE A 300 7.57 31.06 4.19
N ASN A 301 8.79 30.81 4.65
CA ASN A 301 9.92 30.38 3.83
C ASN A 301 10.38 29.00 4.31
N SER A 302 10.59 28.09 3.37
CA SER A 302 11.14 26.76 3.64
C SER A 302 12.44 26.59 2.87
N ASN A 303 13.44 25.96 3.49
CA ASN A 303 14.68 25.58 2.82
C ASN A 303 14.71 24.07 2.57
N PHE A 304 14.65 23.66 1.31
CA PHE A 304 14.62 22.25 0.92
C PHE A 304 15.99 21.78 0.43
N HIS A 305 16.63 20.89 1.20
CA HIS A 305 17.94 20.31 0.84
C HIS A 305 17.88 19.37 -0.37
N HIS A 306 16.73 18.76 -0.61
CA HIS A 306 16.45 17.87 -1.74
C HIS A 306 15.37 18.46 -2.64
N THR A 307 15.28 17.97 -3.88
CA THR A 307 14.14 18.25 -4.75
C THR A 307 12.86 17.73 -4.11
N VAL A 308 11.92 18.63 -3.84
CA VAL A 308 10.61 18.32 -3.26
C VAL A 308 9.51 18.89 -4.13
N ALA A 309 8.33 18.26 -4.09
CA ALA A 309 7.14 18.77 -4.74
C ALA A 309 5.97 18.78 -3.75
N LEU A 310 5.03 19.72 -3.94
CA LEU A 310 3.81 19.75 -3.15
C LEU A 310 2.95 18.53 -3.53
N GLU A 311 2.77 17.61 -2.59
CA GLU A 311 2.02 16.37 -2.78
C GLU A 311 0.54 16.54 -2.45
N ASP A 312 0.22 17.19 -1.33
CA ASP A 312 -1.15 17.28 -0.85
C ASP A 312 -1.35 18.49 0.04
N VAL A 313 -2.58 18.97 0.13
CA VAL A 313 -2.96 20.11 0.96
C VAL A 313 -4.19 19.78 1.79
N ARG A 314 -4.12 20.06 3.10
CA ARG A 314 -5.20 19.84 4.06
C ARG A 314 -6.12 21.05 4.11
N MET A 315 -7.13 21.07 3.25
CA MET A 315 -7.96 22.25 2.98
C MET A 315 -8.80 22.71 4.17
N ILE A 316 -9.14 21.83 5.11
CA ILE A 316 -9.86 22.23 6.33
C ILE A 316 -8.98 23.16 7.20
N TRP A 317 -7.68 22.86 7.28
CA TRP A 317 -6.73 23.66 8.07
C TRP A 317 -6.42 24.98 7.38
N VAL A 318 -6.24 24.94 6.05
CA VAL A 318 -6.09 26.15 5.24
C VAL A 318 -7.31 27.06 5.39
N ARG A 319 -8.53 26.50 5.30
CA ARG A 319 -9.79 27.25 5.52
C ARG A 319 -9.81 27.93 6.88
N TRP A 320 -9.42 27.23 7.94
CA TRP A 320 -9.36 27.80 9.28
C TRP A 320 -8.40 28.99 9.36
N VAL A 321 -7.18 28.85 8.82
CA VAL A 321 -6.19 29.94 8.79
C VAL A 321 -6.68 31.10 7.95
N VAL A 322 -7.22 30.86 6.76
CA VAL A 322 -7.71 31.90 5.85
C VAL A 322 -8.87 32.67 6.47
N ASN A 323 -9.84 31.99 7.09
CA ASN A 323 -10.97 32.67 7.72
C ASN A 323 -10.55 33.53 8.91
N ARG A 324 -9.61 33.03 9.73
CA ARG A 324 -9.01 33.80 10.84
C ARG A 324 -8.21 34.99 10.30
N TRP A 325 -7.39 34.72 9.28
CA TRP A 325 -6.87 35.61 8.24
C TRP A 325 -7.68 36.88 8.02
N ILE A 326 -8.73 36.65 7.23
CA ILE A 326 -9.68 37.63 6.71
C ILE A 326 -10.34 38.38 7.86
N SER A 327 -10.77 37.68 8.91
CA SER A 327 -11.42 38.31 10.07
C SER A 327 -10.53 39.35 10.75
N ARG A 328 -9.22 39.07 10.86
CA ARG A 328 -8.25 40.00 11.44
C ARG A 328 -7.97 41.18 10.51
N CYS A 329 -7.83 40.95 9.20
CA CYS A 329 -7.71 42.05 8.22
C CYS A 329 -8.93 43.00 8.25
N ILE A 330 -10.15 42.46 8.33
CA ILE A 330 -11.37 43.27 8.42
C ILE A 330 -11.41 44.05 9.73
N LYS A 331 -11.02 43.43 10.85
CA LYS A 331 -10.98 44.10 12.14
C LYS A 331 -9.99 45.27 12.16
N ASP A 332 -8.79 45.04 11.62
CA ASP A 332 -7.74 46.06 11.49
C ASP A 332 -8.18 47.23 10.61
N ALA A 333 -8.81 46.93 9.47
CA ALA A 333 -9.35 47.93 8.57
C ALA A 333 -10.44 48.79 9.23
N ARG A 334 -11.35 48.19 10.01
CA ARG A 334 -12.37 48.93 10.78
C ARG A 334 -11.82 49.81 11.90
N GLN A 335 -10.63 49.51 12.39
CA GLN A 335 -9.98 50.31 13.44
C GLN A 335 -9.21 51.50 12.86
N ASN A 336 -8.97 51.51 11.55
CA ASN A 336 -8.32 52.62 10.88
C ASN A 336 -9.39 53.64 10.44
N PRO A 337 -9.44 54.85 11.04
CA PRO A 337 -10.45 55.86 10.71
C PRO A 337 -10.31 56.41 9.29
N GLU A 338 -9.17 56.21 8.62
CA GLU A 338 -8.94 56.62 7.22
C GLU A 338 -9.37 55.55 6.21
N PHE A 339 -9.90 54.42 6.66
CA PHE A 339 -10.27 53.30 5.80
C PHE A 339 -11.78 53.31 5.47
N ASP A 340 -12.12 53.75 4.25
CA ASP A 340 -13.50 53.67 3.74
C ASP A 340 -13.76 52.31 3.06
N GLU A 341 -12.93 51.93 2.08
CA GLU A 341 -13.04 50.65 1.37
C GLU A 341 -11.70 50.25 0.73
N TRP A 342 -11.48 48.94 0.53
CA TRP A 342 -10.34 48.48 -0.25
C TRP A 342 -10.62 48.68 -1.74
N SER A 343 -9.72 49.41 -2.43
CA SER A 343 -9.67 49.35 -3.89
C SER A 343 -9.44 47.89 -4.34
N PRO A 344 -10.03 47.45 -5.47
CA PRO A 344 -9.83 46.13 -6.07
C PRO A 344 -8.37 45.64 -6.10
N TYR A 345 -7.42 46.57 -6.28
CA TYR A 345 -5.99 46.28 -6.41
C TYR A 345 -5.20 46.44 -5.11
N GLN A 346 -5.84 46.95 -4.06
CA GLN A 346 -5.24 47.21 -2.75
C GLN A 346 -5.77 46.28 -1.67
N ALA A 347 -6.82 45.49 -1.97
CA ALA A 347 -7.33 44.49 -1.05
C ALA A 347 -6.22 43.53 -0.59
N PRO A 348 -6.12 43.24 0.73
CA PRO A 348 -5.12 42.33 1.25
C PRO A 348 -5.22 40.99 0.56
N SER A 349 -4.11 40.45 0.11
CA SER A 349 -4.09 39.16 -0.56
C SER A 349 -3.03 38.24 0.02
N LEU A 350 -3.39 36.96 0.16
CA LEU A 350 -2.51 35.90 0.60
C LEU A 350 -2.34 34.91 -0.56
N TRP A 351 -1.10 34.69 -1.00
CA TRP A 351 -0.82 33.80 -2.11
C TRP A 351 -0.04 32.57 -1.63
N PHE A 352 -0.50 31.41 -2.06
CA PHE A 352 0.18 30.13 -1.91
C PHE A 352 0.81 29.77 -3.25
N ILE A 353 2.09 30.10 -3.41
CA ILE A 353 2.82 29.98 -4.68
C ILE A 353 3.00 28.53 -5.18
N PRO A 354 3.21 27.49 -4.34
CA PRO A 354 3.52 26.16 -4.85
C PRO A 354 2.43 25.65 -5.79
N THR A 355 2.83 25.06 -6.90
CA THR A 355 1.95 24.25 -7.75
C THR A 355 2.06 22.79 -7.29
N LEU A 356 0.96 22.03 -7.38
CA LEU A 356 0.99 20.60 -7.09
C LEU A 356 1.99 19.88 -8.01
N ASP A 357 2.72 18.92 -7.47
CA ASP A 357 3.67 18.05 -8.19
C ASP A 357 4.83 18.77 -8.91
N ASP A 358 4.99 20.09 -8.76
CA ASP A 358 6.08 20.87 -9.34
C ASP A 358 7.37 20.78 -8.48
N PRO A 359 8.48 20.23 -9.02
CA PRO A 359 9.71 20.04 -8.26
C PRO A 359 10.44 21.35 -7.97
N ARG A 360 10.83 21.56 -6.70
CA ARG A 360 11.55 22.73 -6.21
C ARG A 360 12.68 22.31 -5.28
N ARG A 361 13.76 23.10 -5.25
CA ARG A 361 14.92 22.91 -4.36
C ARG A 361 15.42 24.25 -3.84
N GLY A 362 16.02 24.26 -2.65
CA GLY A 362 16.59 25.46 -2.03
C GLY A 362 15.58 26.26 -1.19
N SER A 363 15.91 27.52 -0.92
CA SER A 363 15.05 28.43 -0.17
C SER A 363 13.88 28.90 -1.03
N PHE A 364 12.66 28.68 -0.56
CA PHE A 364 11.44 29.02 -1.29
C PHE A 364 10.38 29.63 -0.35
N GLY A 365 10.09 30.91 -0.59
CA GLY A 365 9.03 31.65 0.09
C GLY A 365 7.67 31.31 -0.52
N TRP A 366 7.00 30.29 0.02
CA TRP A 366 5.82 29.71 -0.63
C TRP A 366 4.48 30.30 -0.16
N CYS A 367 4.44 30.93 1.00
CA CYS A 367 3.28 31.71 1.45
C CYS A 367 3.70 33.18 1.51
N VAL A 368 3.08 34.00 0.68
CA VAL A 368 3.38 35.43 0.58
C VAL A 368 2.12 36.25 0.78
N ARG A 369 2.28 37.46 1.29
CA ARG A 369 1.18 38.37 1.58
C ARG A 369 1.44 39.72 0.93
N ARG A 370 0.39 40.32 0.38
CA ARG A 370 0.37 41.71 -0.08
C ARG A 370 -0.69 42.48 0.72
N GLY A 371 -0.27 43.47 1.52
CA GLY A 371 -1.16 44.24 2.39
C GLY A 371 -1.72 43.48 3.60
N GLY A 372 -2.60 44.12 4.38
CA GLY A 372 -3.24 43.53 5.56
C GLY A 372 -2.29 43.18 6.72
N VAL A 373 -2.79 42.40 7.67
CA VAL A 373 -2.05 42.02 8.89
C VAL A 373 -1.15 40.80 8.66
N PRO A 374 -0.01 40.67 9.35
CA PRO A 374 0.84 39.49 9.28
C PRO A 374 0.18 38.22 9.82
N LEU A 375 0.63 37.06 9.34
CA LEU A 375 0.23 35.77 9.89
C LEU A 375 0.83 35.59 11.29
N THR A 376 0.00 35.12 12.22
CA THR A 376 0.46 34.76 13.57
C THR A 376 1.36 33.52 13.52
N PRO A 377 2.24 33.30 14.52
CA PRO A 377 3.05 32.09 14.60
C PRO A 377 2.21 30.80 14.53
N MET A 378 1.04 30.77 15.20
CA MET A 378 0.13 29.63 15.17
C MET A 378 -0.40 29.33 13.76
N GLU A 379 -0.82 30.36 13.02
CA GLU A 379 -1.30 30.19 11.63
C GLU A 379 -0.18 29.69 10.72
N LYS A 380 1.05 30.19 10.90
CA LYS A 380 2.23 29.72 10.15
C LYS A 380 2.50 28.23 10.41
N VAL A 381 2.43 27.80 11.67
CA VAL A 381 2.61 26.38 12.05
C VAL A 381 1.51 25.52 11.44
N VAL A 382 0.24 25.94 11.51
CA VAL A 382 -0.89 25.20 10.92
C VAL A 382 -0.76 25.09 9.40
N LEU A 383 -0.37 26.16 8.71
CA LEU A 383 -0.08 26.12 7.28
C LEU A 383 1.09 25.19 6.96
N GLY A 384 2.17 25.22 7.75
CA GLY A 384 3.31 24.32 7.60
C GLY A 384 2.93 22.84 7.72
N MET A 385 1.96 22.50 8.58
CA MET A 385 1.44 21.13 8.67
C MET A 385 0.37 20.82 7.61
N ALA A 386 -0.30 21.84 7.04
CA ALA A 386 -1.34 21.67 6.04
C ALA A 386 -0.77 21.34 4.67
N PHE A 387 0.35 21.95 4.29
CA PHE A 387 1.04 21.72 3.01
C PHE A 387 2.03 20.56 3.16
N ARG A 388 1.74 19.44 2.50
CA ARG A 388 2.60 18.24 2.52
C ARG A 388 3.50 18.20 1.31
N PHE A 389 4.80 18.26 1.54
CA PHE A 389 5.81 18.10 0.50
C PHE A 389 6.34 16.67 0.51
N ARG A 390 6.55 16.10 -0.68
CA ARG A 390 7.23 14.81 -0.86
C ARG A 390 8.57 15.03 -1.56
N ARG A 391 9.56 14.20 -1.24
CA ARG A 391 10.81 14.15 -1.99
C ARG A 391 10.53 13.58 -3.38
N VAL A 392 10.95 14.28 -4.41
CA VAL A 392 10.97 13.77 -5.79
C VAL A 392 12.31 13.07 -5.98
N LYS A 393 12.30 11.84 -6.50
CA LYS A 393 13.54 11.23 -6.95
C LYS A 393 13.92 11.95 -8.23
N ASP A 394 15.10 12.56 -8.25
CA ASP A 394 15.64 13.10 -9.50
C ASP A 394 15.76 11.89 -10.44
N ASP A 395 14.95 11.86 -11.50
CA ASP A 395 15.09 10.87 -12.56
C ASP A 395 16.41 11.19 -13.28
N VAL A 396 17.49 10.54 -12.84
CA VAL A 396 18.84 10.58 -13.46
C VAL A 396 18.92 9.55 -14.56
#